data_AF-A0A966DXP8-F1
#
_entry.id   AF-A0A966DXP8-F1
#
_cell.length_a   1.000
_cell.length_b   1.000
_cell.length_c   1.000
_cell.angle_alpha   90.00
_cell.angle_beta   90.00
_cell.angle_gamma   90.00
#
_symmetry.space_group_name_H-M   'P 1'
#
loop_
_entity.id
_entity.type
_entity.pdbx_description
1 polymer ?
#
loop_
_entity_poly.entity_id
_entity_poly.type
_entity_poly.pdbx_seq_one_letter_code
_entity_poly.pdbx_strand_id
1 'polypeptide(L)'
;MQPKPLTREDCRNYIEQHLFEPVGASHTGESVGQPGHIGLELEAIPYRINAQKGVETVMHSGGEGSLLDSLIHASENCGGVVRYLDQIIQGEQQRLVGAIEFPDGSKFQFEPGGQIEIATAPCDSLGKVFTQLNAKQQILKLLTEQHGIHFGYFGTNPWFNVQEIGLQINKPRFRALAAYFDGINAFGRQMMLQTCSLQVNLDLGKGEDTRLKRIMASNLLAPFAAALFANSPITAGRVNGYKSYRSHIWQQLDNSRTGLLPIDRLSKRLNKKEFVDSYLDFALKAPIIYIENFGDEVFPSNITLAHWLVHPIKGISPTLTHLENHLSLLFPEVRFKGYLELRSADAPPPDWQMIPALFYAGLLYSPPQLDKTLDLLLPYASQLSKLRKSATQGMESEEIFIISKSLIRLAIDGLSNLPSSFKSENNTKELIAFFEEFTLKRKSFADKQLNIFSTDKLLIFN
;
A
#
# COMPACT_ATOMS: atom_id res chain seq x y z
N MET A 1 21.71 30.25 16.20
CA MET A 1 20.26 30.48 16.47
C MET A 1 19.61 29.12 16.60
N GLN A 2 18.89 28.84 17.69
CA GLN A 2 18.05 27.64 17.73
C GLN A 2 16.96 27.78 16.64
N PRO A 3 16.70 26.74 15.83
CA PRO A 3 15.65 26.80 14.84
C PRO A 3 14.31 27.08 15.52
N LYS A 4 13.49 27.92 14.88
CA LYS A 4 12.13 28.21 15.37
C LYS A 4 11.36 26.89 15.53
N PRO A 5 10.69 26.64 16.67
CA PRO A 5 9.89 25.44 16.85
C PRO A 5 8.80 25.35 15.79
N LEU A 6 8.58 24.14 15.26
CA LEU A 6 7.51 23.87 14.31
C LEU A 6 6.15 24.16 14.96
N THR A 7 5.27 24.90 14.28
CA THR A 7 3.92 25.22 14.77
C THR A 7 2.85 24.36 14.08
N ARG A 8 1.62 24.38 14.61
CA ARG A 8 0.46 23.76 13.95
C ARG A 8 0.23 24.33 12.54
N GLU A 9 0.43 25.63 12.37
CA GLU A 9 0.25 26.30 11.07
C GLU A 9 1.35 25.89 10.08
N ASP A 10 2.59 25.72 10.53
CA ASP A 10 3.66 25.19 9.69
C ASP A 10 3.33 23.75 9.22
N CYS A 11 2.79 22.91 10.11
CA CYS A 11 2.33 21.57 9.76
C CYS A 11 1.18 21.60 8.74
N ARG A 12 0.21 22.50 8.95
CA ARG A 12 -0.95 22.68 8.06
C ARG A 12 -0.48 23.06 6.65
N ASN A 13 0.39 24.06 6.55
CA ASN A 13 0.94 24.54 5.28
C ASN A 13 1.76 23.47 4.58
N TYR A 14 2.56 22.69 5.32
CA TYR A 14 3.28 21.56 4.77
C TYR A 14 2.33 20.50 4.18
N ILE A 15 1.30 20.11 4.94
CA ILE A 15 0.29 19.14 4.48
C ILE A 15 -0.40 19.65 3.22
N GLU A 16 -0.84 20.91 3.21
CA GLU A 16 -1.50 21.50 2.05
C GLU A 16 -0.59 21.45 0.81
N GLN A 17 0.66 21.90 0.93
CA GLN A 17 1.60 22.03 -0.19
C GLN A 17 2.17 20.71 -0.70
N HIS A 18 2.37 19.72 0.17
CA HIS A 18 3.08 18.48 -0.19
C HIS A 18 2.18 17.26 -0.32
N LEU A 19 0.99 17.27 0.29
CA LEU A 19 0.09 16.12 0.27
C LEU A 19 -1.15 16.40 -0.58
N PHE A 20 -1.65 17.64 -0.58
CA PHE A 20 -2.89 18.03 -1.27
C PHE A 20 -2.67 18.83 -2.56
N GLU A 21 -1.44 19.22 -2.88
CA GLU A 21 -1.04 19.72 -4.19
C GLU A 21 -0.22 18.65 -4.93
N PRO A 22 -0.25 18.59 -6.27
CA PRO A 22 0.66 17.74 -7.02
C PRO A 22 2.10 18.10 -6.65
N VAL A 23 3.00 17.13 -6.68
CA VAL A 23 4.44 17.32 -6.42
C VAL A 23 5.26 16.58 -7.49
N GLY A 24 6.33 17.21 -8.00
CA GLY A 24 7.24 16.56 -8.97
C GLY A 24 6.60 16.28 -10.33
N ALA A 25 6.88 15.12 -10.92
CA ALA A 25 6.38 14.71 -12.25
C ALA A 25 4.84 14.63 -12.37
N SER A 26 4.12 14.60 -11.25
CA SER A 26 2.65 14.69 -11.22
C SER A 26 2.12 16.05 -11.70
N HIS A 27 2.94 17.12 -11.66
CA HIS A 27 2.56 18.42 -12.23
C HIS A 27 2.50 18.42 -13.76
N THR A 28 3.25 17.54 -14.43
CA THR A 28 3.46 17.60 -15.88
C THR A 28 2.60 16.61 -16.67
N GLY A 29 2.08 15.55 -16.03
CA GLY A 29 1.43 14.42 -16.72
C GLY A 29 0.04 14.71 -17.31
N GLU A 30 -0.85 15.36 -16.55
CA GLU A 30 -2.22 15.59 -17.02
C GLU A 30 -2.31 16.76 -18.00
N SER A 31 -2.91 16.54 -19.16
CA SER A 31 -3.35 17.59 -20.07
C SER A 31 -4.83 17.40 -20.38
N VAL A 32 -5.47 18.39 -21.00
CA VAL A 32 -6.90 18.27 -21.36
C VAL A 32 -7.09 17.02 -22.23
N GLY A 33 -7.80 16.01 -21.71
CA GLY A 33 -8.05 14.74 -22.40
C GLY A 33 -6.97 13.66 -22.24
N GLN A 34 -5.93 13.86 -21.41
CA GLN A 34 -4.94 12.83 -21.08
C GLN A 34 -4.96 12.52 -19.58
N PRO A 35 -5.07 11.23 -19.18
CA PRO A 35 -4.97 10.83 -17.79
C PRO A 35 -3.61 11.16 -17.18
N GLY A 36 -3.56 11.24 -15.84
CA GLY A 36 -2.30 11.39 -15.11
C GLY A 36 -1.47 10.11 -15.12
N HIS A 37 -0.29 10.17 -14.50
CA HIS A 37 0.56 8.98 -14.38
C HIS A 37 -0.04 7.95 -13.44
N ILE A 38 0.34 6.69 -13.64
CA ILE A 38 0.01 5.58 -12.77
C ILE A 38 1.29 4.83 -12.37
N GLY A 39 1.37 4.41 -11.12
CA GLY A 39 2.44 3.54 -10.62
C GLY A 39 1.87 2.42 -9.76
N LEU A 40 2.64 1.35 -9.59
CA LEU A 40 2.30 0.22 -8.73
C LEU A 40 3.42 -0.06 -7.74
N GLU A 41 3.02 -0.45 -6.52
CA GLU A 41 3.90 -1.03 -5.51
C GLU A 41 3.33 -2.41 -5.15
N LEU A 42 3.98 -3.48 -5.62
CA LEU A 42 3.55 -4.87 -5.39
C LEU A 42 4.50 -5.54 -4.41
N GLU A 43 3.97 -6.00 -3.29
CA GLU A 43 4.71 -6.77 -2.30
C GLU A 43 4.55 -8.28 -2.54
N ALA A 44 5.61 -9.05 -2.31
CA ALA A 44 5.61 -10.51 -2.44
C ALA A 44 6.39 -11.19 -1.32
N ILE A 45 5.96 -12.39 -0.96
CA ILE A 45 6.57 -13.23 0.07
C ILE A 45 7.61 -14.15 -0.58
N PRO A 46 8.91 -13.99 -0.31
CA PRO A 46 9.90 -14.95 -0.76
C PRO A 46 9.78 -16.26 0.03
N TYR A 47 9.78 -17.39 -0.67
CA TYR A 47 9.79 -18.72 -0.08
C TYR A 47 10.70 -19.65 -0.88
N ARG A 48 11.28 -20.66 -0.21
CA ARG A 48 12.12 -21.66 -0.86
C ARG A 48 11.40 -23.01 -0.87
N ILE A 49 11.48 -23.72 -1.99
CA ILE A 49 11.00 -25.11 -2.07
C ILE A 49 12.19 -26.04 -1.87
N ASN A 50 12.12 -26.88 -0.84
CA ASN A 50 13.12 -27.90 -0.55
C ASN A 50 12.47 -29.28 -0.64
N ALA A 51 12.98 -30.13 -1.54
CA ALA A 51 12.43 -31.47 -1.83
C ALA A 51 12.29 -32.38 -0.60
N GLN A 52 13.01 -32.10 0.50
CA GLN A 52 12.98 -32.90 1.74
C GLN A 52 12.18 -32.23 2.87
N LYS A 53 11.98 -30.91 2.83
CA LYS A 53 11.45 -30.11 3.96
C LYS A 53 10.19 -29.30 3.63
N GLY A 54 9.75 -29.29 2.38
CA GLY A 54 8.58 -28.52 1.94
C GLY A 54 8.92 -27.06 1.69
N VAL A 55 8.15 -26.14 2.28
CA VAL A 55 8.30 -24.68 2.10
C VAL A 55 9.14 -24.10 3.24
N GLU A 56 10.20 -23.37 2.92
CA GLU A 56 11.14 -22.74 3.88
C GLU A 56 11.15 -21.21 3.75
N THR A 57 11.45 -20.53 4.87
CA THR A 57 11.66 -19.07 4.87
C THR A 57 12.93 -18.70 4.10
N VAL A 58 12.93 -17.50 3.52
CA VAL A 58 14.10 -16.95 2.83
C VAL A 58 14.66 -15.80 3.66
N MET A 59 15.95 -15.90 3.98
CA MET A 59 16.68 -14.84 4.65
C MET A 59 17.03 -13.72 3.67
N HIS A 60 16.82 -12.49 4.09
CA HIS A 60 17.09 -11.29 3.30
C HIS A 60 18.58 -11.14 2.94
N SER A 61 19.48 -11.42 3.90
CA SER A 61 20.93 -11.24 3.76
C SER A 61 21.73 -12.33 4.50
N GLY A 62 23.04 -12.43 4.21
CA GLY A 62 23.99 -13.18 5.03
C GLY A 62 24.09 -14.70 4.80
N GLY A 63 23.55 -15.23 3.69
CA GLY A 63 23.64 -16.65 3.33
C GLY A 63 23.91 -16.87 1.83
N GLU A 64 24.29 -18.09 1.45
CA GLU A 64 24.41 -18.48 0.05
C GLU A 64 23.04 -18.36 -0.65
N GLY A 65 22.97 -17.59 -1.75
CA GLY A 65 21.71 -17.24 -2.39
C GLY A 65 20.91 -16.14 -1.67
N SER A 66 21.59 -15.24 -0.95
CA SER A 66 20.96 -14.02 -0.39
C SER A 66 20.27 -13.22 -1.51
N LEU A 67 19.03 -12.80 -1.27
CA LEU A 67 18.25 -12.08 -2.27
C LEU A 67 18.79 -10.65 -2.47
N LEU A 68 19.32 -10.04 -1.41
CA LEU A 68 19.85 -8.68 -1.45
C LEU A 68 21.04 -8.55 -2.42
N ASP A 69 22.08 -9.38 -2.25
CA ASP A 69 23.32 -9.24 -3.03
C ASP A 69 23.08 -9.54 -4.51
N SER A 70 22.24 -10.54 -4.80
CA SER A 70 21.83 -10.91 -6.16
C SER A 70 21.10 -9.76 -6.87
N LEU A 71 20.22 -9.06 -6.16
CA LEU A 71 19.47 -7.93 -6.72
C LEU A 71 20.34 -6.69 -6.94
N ILE A 72 21.28 -6.42 -6.03
CA ILE A 72 22.26 -5.35 -6.20
C ILE A 72 23.05 -5.60 -7.48
N HIS A 73 23.62 -6.81 -7.64
CA HIS A 73 24.40 -7.16 -8.81
C HIS A 73 23.58 -7.06 -10.12
N ALA A 74 22.33 -7.51 -10.11
CA ALA A 74 21.45 -7.41 -11.26
C ALA A 74 21.12 -5.96 -11.64
N SER A 75 20.86 -5.10 -10.65
CA SER A 75 20.65 -3.67 -10.87
C SER A 75 21.88 -3.01 -11.48
N GLU A 76 23.07 -3.23 -10.91
CA GLU A 76 24.33 -2.67 -11.40
C GLU A 76 24.65 -3.12 -12.83
N ASN A 77 24.41 -4.40 -13.17
CA ASN A 77 24.57 -4.93 -14.53
C ASN A 77 23.61 -4.28 -15.54
N CYS A 78 22.46 -3.80 -15.09
CA CYS A 78 21.52 -3.03 -15.91
C CYS A 78 21.84 -1.52 -15.94
N GLY A 79 22.90 -1.05 -15.27
CA GLY A 79 23.20 0.39 -15.13
C GLY A 79 22.33 1.10 -14.08
N GLY A 80 21.74 0.34 -13.17
CA GLY A 80 20.99 0.84 -12.02
C GLY A 80 21.89 1.35 -10.89
N VAL A 81 21.25 1.80 -9.81
CA VAL A 81 21.94 2.41 -8.65
C VAL A 81 21.32 1.90 -7.35
N VAL A 82 22.18 1.57 -6.38
CA VAL A 82 21.73 1.24 -5.02
C VAL A 82 21.74 2.49 -4.16
N ARG A 83 20.59 2.82 -3.58
CA ARG A 83 20.50 3.87 -2.56
C ARG A 83 20.75 3.27 -1.19
N TYR A 84 21.78 3.79 -0.55
CA TYR A 84 22.14 3.41 0.81
C TYR A 84 21.66 4.45 1.82
N LEU A 85 21.33 3.97 3.01
CA LEU A 85 21.03 4.76 4.18
C LEU A 85 22.17 4.54 5.17
N ASP A 86 22.93 5.61 5.44
CA ASP A 86 23.97 5.59 6.46
C ASP A 86 23.30 5.74 7.83
N GLN A 87 23.60 4.83 8.75
CA GLN A 87 23.04 4.84 10.09
C GLN A 87 24.09 4.47 11.13
N ILE A 88 23.94 5.03 12.33
CA ILE A 88 24.73 4.62 13.49
C ILE A 88 23.89 3.63 14.28
N ILE A 89 24.32 2.37 14.34
CA ILE A 89 23.67 1.31 15.11
C ILE A 89 24.67 0.84 16.16
N GLN A 90 24.31 0.98 17.44
CA GLN A 90 25.18 0.61 18.58
C GLN A 90 26.57 1.28 18.55
N GLY A 91 26.68 2.48 17.98
CA GLY A 91 27.94 3.23 17.88
C GLY A 91 28.77 2.91 16.63
N GLU A 92 28.35 1.95 15.81
CA GLU A 92 29.01 1.63 14.54
C GLU A 92 28.23 2.18 13.34
N GLN A 93 28.95 2.71 12.35
CA GLN A 93 28.34 3.13 11.09
C GLN A 93 28.00 1.89 10.25
N GLN A 94 26.71 1.64 10.07
CA GLN A 94 26.19 0.60 9.19
C GLN A 94 25.53 1.23 7.97
N ARG A 95 25.76 0.61 6.81
CA ARG A 95 25.21 1.03 5.53
C ARG A 95 24.10 0.07 5.14
N LEU A 96 22.85 0.52 5.25
CA LEU A 96 21.68 -0.29 4.93
C LEU A 96 21.16 0.04 3.53
N VAL A 97 20.69 -0.97 2.80
CA VAL A 97 20.04 -0.71 1.50
C VAL A 97 18.65 -0.13 1.72
N GLY A 98 18.43 1.05 1.15
CA GLY A 98 17.15 1.75 1.13
C GLY A 98 16.28 1.35 -0.05
N ALA A 99 16.88 1.33 -1.25
CA ALA A 99 16.25 0.92 -2.51
C ALA A 99 17.30 0.47 -3.52
N ILE A 100 16.90 -0.44 -4.41
CA ILE A 100 17.70 -0.91 -5.55
C ILE A 100 17.01 -0.41 -6.82
N GLU A 101 17.53 0.64 -7.43
CA GLU A 101 16.90 1.36 -8.54
C GLU A 101 17.40 0.86 -9.91
N PHE A 102 16.54 0.91 -10.92
CA PHE A 102 16.86 0.57 -12.31
C PHE A 102 16.72 1.80 -13.22
N PRO A 103 17.33 1.79 -14.42
CA PRO A 103 17.31 2.95 -15.33
C PRO A 103 15.92 3.41 -15.76
N ASP A 104 14.95 2.50 -15.77
CA ASP A 104 13.55 2.79 -16.10
C ASP A 104 12.78 3.46 -14.94
N GLY A 105 13.46 3.76 -13.83
CA GLY A 105 12.94 4.43 -12.63
C GLY A 105 12.23 3.50 -11.65
N SER A 106 12.05 2.24 -12.00
CA SER A 106 11.50 1.23 -11.08
C SER A 106 12.56 0.73 -10.10
N LYS A 107 12.13 0.12 -9.00
CA LYS A 107 13.02 -0.26 -7.90
C LYS A 107 12.52 -1.48 -7.12
N PHE A 108 13.45 -2.13 -6.43
CA PHE A 108 13.14 -3.08 -5.35
C PHE A 108 13.38 -2.44 -3.99
N GLN A 109 12.50 -2.75 -3.03
CA GLN A 109 12.66 -2.45 -1.61
C GLN A 109 12.30 -3.67 -0.77
N PHE A 110 12.64 -3.63 0.52
CA PHE A 110 12.31 -4.71 1.46
C PHE A 110 11.48 -4.16 2.62
N GLU A 111 10.37 -4.86 2.87
CA GLU A 111 9.51 -4.67 4.03
C GLU A 111 10.10 -5.36 5.27
N PRO A 112 9.62 -5.05 6.50
CA PRO A 112 10.27 -5.48 7.74
C PRO A 112 10.52 -6.99 7.87
N GLY A 113 9.62 -7.83 7.37
CA GLY A 113 9.72 -9.29 7.40
C GLY A 113 10.54 -9.90 6.26
N GLY A 114 11.18 -9.08 5.41
CA GLY A 114 11.92 -9.55 4.23
C GLY A 114 11.04 -9.77 3.00
N GLN A 115 9.76 -9.38 3.05
CA GLN A 115 8.94 -9.31 1.84
C GLN A 115 9.57 -8.33 0.86
N ILE A 116 9.56 -8.68 -0.42
CA ILE A 116 10.10 -7.81 -1.46
C ILE A 116 8.99 -6.92 -2.02
N GLU A 117 9.25 -5.63 -2.11
CA GLU A 117 8.39 -4.68 -2.80
C GLU A 117 8.98 -4.38 -4.19
N ILE A 118 8.14 -4.49 -5.21
CA ILE A 118 8.41 -4.09 -6.58
C ILE A 118 7.66 -2.79 -6.84
N ALA A 119 8.38 -1.68 -6.97
CA ALA A 119 7.80 -0.38 -7.27
C ALA A 119 8.11 0.05 -8.70
N THR A 120 7.08 0.32 -9.51
CA THR A 120 7.27 0.87 -10.86
C THR A 120 7.58 2.36 -10.79
N ALA A 121 8.15 2.91 -11.87
CA ALA A 121 8.16 4.36 -12.05
C ALA A 121 6.72 4.88 -12.28
N PRO A 122 6.45 6.18 -12.09
CA PRO A 122 5.26 6.82 -12.61
C PRO A 122 5.21 6.68 -14.14
N CYS A 123 4.19 6.02 -14.66
CA CYS A 123 4.05 5.70 -16.08
C CYS A 123 2.84 6.43 -16.68
N ASP A 124 2.94 6.85 -17.93
CA ASP A 124 1.87 7.53 -18.68
C ASP A 124 0.81 6.59 -19.29
N SER A 125 0.94 5.27 -19.05
CA SER A 125 0.06 4.26 -19.63
C SER A 125 0.09 2.97 -18.84
N LEU A 126 -1.03 2.25 -18.87
CA LEU A 126 -1.19 0.92 -18.25
C LEU A 126 -0.24 -0.12 -18.84
N GLY A 127 0.04 -0.02 -20.15
CA GLY A 127 0.97 -0.91 -20.84
C GLY A 127 2.42 -0.78 -20.32
N LYS A 128 2.88 0.44 -20.03
CA LYS A 128 4.21 0.66 -19.44
C LYS A 128 4.31 0.14 -18.01
N VAL A 129 3.29 0.38 -17.19
CA VAL A 129 3.21 -0.19 -15.83
C VAL A 129 3.30 -1.72 -15.87
N PHE A 130 2.49 -2.36 -16.71
CA PHE A 130 2.52 -3.81 -16.89
C PHE A 130 3.90 -4.31 -17.32
N THR A 131 4.51 -3.63 -18.31
CA THR A 131 5.84 -3.99 -18.81
C THR A 131 6.91 -3.90 -17.73
N GLN A 132 6.94 -2.82 -16.95
CA GLN A 132 7.90 -2.66 -15.86
C GLN A 132 7.69 -3.71 -14.75
N LEU A 133 6.43 -3.90 -14.32
CA LEU A 133 6.11 -4.87 -13.27
C LEU A 133 6.48 -6.31 -13.68
N ASN A 134 6.14 -6.70 -14.92
CA ASN A 134 6.49 -8.01 -15.44
C ASN A 134 8.01 -8.17 -15.57
N ALA A 135 8.72 -7.17 -16.12
CA ALA A 135 10.17 -7.22 -16.25
C ALA A 135 10.88 -7.45 -14.90
N LYS A 136 10.42 -6.80 -13.82
CA LYS A 136 10.98 -7.03 -12.48
C LYS A 136 10.68 -8.40 -11.91
N GLN A 137 9.49 -8.93 -12.11
CA GLN A 137 9.17 -10.30 -11.71
C GLN A 137 10.02 -11.32 -12.48
N GLN A 138 10.30 -11.08 -13.77
CA GLN A 138 11.22 -11.93 -14.54
C GLN A 138 12.66 -11.83 -14.04
N ILE A 139 13.15 -10.65 -13.67
CA ILE A 139 14.47 -10.49 -13.03
C ILE A 139 14.53 -11.33 -11.75
N LEU A 140 13.52 -11.22 -10.89
CA LEU A 140 13.46 -12.02 -9.67
C LEU A 140 13.52 -13.51 -9.98
N LYS A 141 12.65 -13.99 -10.87
CA LYS A 141 12.62 -15.40 -11.28
C LYS A 141 13.99 -15.89 -11.76
N LEU A 142 14.61 -15.17 -12.70
CA LEU A 142 15.90 -15.55 -13.29
C LEU A 142 17.03 -15.62 -12.27
N LEU A 143 17.04 -14.71 -11.29
CA LEU A 143 18.07 -14.70 -10.24
C LEU A 143 17.87 -15.79 -9.21
N THR A 144 16.63 -16.18 -8.93
CA THR A 144 16.29 -17.01 -7.77
C THR A 144 15.95 -18.46 -8.10
N GLU A 145 15.66 -18.79 -9.37
CA GLU A 145 15.25 -20.13 -9.81
C GLU A 145 16.31 -21.20 -9.48
N GLN A 146 17.61 -20.92 -9.72
CA GLN A 146 18.70 -21.84 -9.39
C GLN A 146 18.85 -22.10 -7.88
N HIS A 147 18.31 -21.22 -7.04
CA HIS A 147 18.32 -21.33 -5.58
C HIS A 147 17.00 -21.87 -5.02
N GLY A 148 16.06 -22.28 -5.89
CA GLY A 148 14.73 -22.77 -5.52
C GLY A 148 13.89 -21.73 -4.77
N ILE A 149 14.19 -20.44 -4.93
CA ILE A 149 13.47 -19.34 -4.29
C ILE A 149 12.41 -18.82 -5.26
N HIS A 150 11.18 -18.74 -4.77
CA HIS A 150 9.98 -18.32 -5.47
C HIS A 150 9.27 -17.20 -4.69
N PHE A 151 8.28 -16.57 -5.31
CA PHE A 151 7.57 -15.43 -4.75
C PHE A 151 6.06 -15.69 -4.71
N GLY A 152 5.49 -15.60 -3.51
CA GLY A 152 4.07 -15.77 -3.25
C GLY A 152 3.35 -14.43 -3.19
N TYR A 153 2.22 -14.32 -3.90
CA TYR A 153 1.39 -13.11 -3.92
C TYR A 153 0.08 -13.36 -3.18
N PHE A 154 0.08 -12.99 -1.90
CA PHE A 154 -1.01 -13.19 -0.95
C PHE A 154 -1.17 -11.94 -0.09
N GLY A 155 -2.37 -11.70 0.46
CA GLY A 155 -2.52 -10.64 1.46
C GLY A 155 -1.79 -10.94 2.78
N THR A 156 -1.67 -12.23 3.12
CA THR A 156 -1.02 -12.72 4.35
C THR A 156 -0.15 -13.94 4.05
N ASN A 157 0.92 -14.12 4.81
CA ASN A 157 1.84 -15.23 4.68
C ASN A 157 1.13 -16.55 5.01
N PRO A 158 0.90 -17.42 4.01
CA PRO A 158 0.13 -18.64 4.22
C PRO A 158 0.97 -19.75 4.87
N TRP A 159 2.29 -19.59 5.01
CA TRP A 159 3.19 -20.64 5.47
C TRP A 159 3.72 -20.41 6.88
N PHE A 160 4.21 -19.20 7.16
CA PHE A 160 5.03 -18.93 8.34
C PHE A 160 4.36 -17.97 9.31
N ASN A 161 4.53 -18.21 10.60
CA ASN A 161 4.15 -17.29 11.67
C ASN A 161 5.21 -16.19 11.89
N VAL A 162 4.87 -15.20 12.73
CA VAL A 162 5.76 -14.04 12.99
C VAL A 162 7.11 -14.43 13.60
N GLN A 163 7.18 -15.51 14.38
CA GLN A 163 8.43 -16.00 15.00
C GLN A 163 9.34 -16.68 13.98
N GLU A 164 8.76 -17.43 13.04
CA GLU A 164 9.50 -18.08 11.96
C GLU A 164 10.09 -17.09 10.95
N ILE A 165 9.38 -15.98 10.69
CA ILE A 165 9.84 -14.93 9.77
C ILE A 165 10.88 -14.02 10.45
N GLY A 166 10.58 -13.55 11.66
CA GLY A 166 11.41 -12.60 12.39
C GLY A 166 11.48 -11.21 11.74
N LEU A 167 12.00 -10.22 12.48
CA LEU A 167 12.30 -8.91 11.92
C LEU A 167 13.63 -8.99 11.15
N GLN A 168 13.56 -9.08 9.82
CA GLN A 168 14.74 -9.26 8.97
C GLN A 168 15.47 -7.94 8.69
N ILE A 169 14.73 -6.84 8.55
CA ILE A 169 15.32 -5.54 8.21
C ILE A 169 15.58 -4.72 9.48
N ASN A 170 16.83 -4.60 9.89
CA ASN A 170 17.23 -4.00 11.17
C ASN A 170 17.35 -2.45 11.16
N LYS A 171 16.37 -1.76 10.56
CA LYS A 171 16.31 -0.28 10.60
C LYS A 171 15.80 0.18 11.98
N PRO A 172 16.40 1.19 12.65
CA PRO A 172 15.93 1.73 13.93
C PRO A 172 14.45 2.08 13.93
N ARG A 173 13.97 2.70 12.83
CA ARG A 173 12.55 2.98 12.63
C ARG A 173 11.67 1.73 12.66
N PHE A 174 12.12 0.61 12.09
CA PHE A 174 11.38 -0.65 12.12
C PHE A 174 11.41 -1.28 13.51
N ARG A 175 12.52 -1.17 14.25
CA ARG A 175 12.57 -1.58 15.67
C ARG A 175 11.62 -0.76 16.54
N ALA A 176 11.61 0.56 16.37
CA ALA A 176 10.70 1.46 17.07
C ALA A 176 9.22 1.15 16.76
N LEU A 177 8.89 0.92 15.48
CA LEU A 177 7.55 0.54 15.04
C LEU A 177 7.11 -0.80 15.65
N ALA A 178 8.02 -1.77 15.67
CA ALA A 178 7.82 -3.07 16.29
C ALA A 178 7.55 -2.94 17.80
N ALA A 179 8.41 -2.22 18.52
CA ALA A 179 8.29 -2.02 19.96
C ALA A 179 7.01 -1.25 20.33
N TYR A 180 6.62 -0.26 19.51
CA TYR A 180 5.35 0.45 19.66
C TYR A 180 4.15 -0.49 19.56
N PHE A 181 4.10 -1.33 18.53
CA PHE A 181 2.97 -2.24 18.34
C PHE A 181 2.93 -3.40 19.35
N ASP A 182 4.08 -3.88 19.82
CA ASP A 182 4.15 -4.89 20.89
C ASP A 182 3.45 -4.42 22.17
N GLY A 183 3.44 -3.10 22.43
CA GLY A 183 2.72 -2.48 23.54
C GLY A 183 1.20 -2.39 23.36
N ILE A 184 0.67 -2.74 22.18
CA ILE A 184 -0.78 -2.65 21.87
C ILE A 184 -1.40 -4.04 21.77
N ASN A 185 -0.99 -4.83 20.77
CA ASN A 185 -1.47 -6.20 20.55
C ASN A 185 -0.61 -6.94 19.50
N ALA A 186 -0.91 -8.22 19.26
CA ALA A 186 -0.15 -9.06 18.34
C ALA A 186 -0.26 -8.67 16.85
N PHE A 187 -1.29 -7.91 16.45
CA PHE A 187 -1.58 -7.64 15.03
C PHE A 187 -0.55 -6.71 14.37
N GLY A 188 0.13 -5.84 15.12
CA GLY A 188 1.16 -4.99 14.52
C GLY A 188 2.38 -5.78 14.04
N ARG A 189 2.78 -6.83 14.76
CA ARG A 189 3.82 -7.76 14.27
C ARG A 189 3.37 -8.52 13.03
N GLN A 190 2.11 -8.94 12.99
CA GLN A 190 1.56 -9.60 11.79
C GLN A 190 1.55 -8.64 10.59
N MET A 191 1.11 -7.40 10.77
CA MET A 191 1.14 -6.39 9.70
C MET A 191 2.55 -6.24 9.13
N MET A 192 3.54 -6.03 9.99
CA MET A 192 4.92 -5.79 9.57
C MET A 192 5.57 -7.00 8.88
N LEU A 193 5.32 -8.21 9.37
CA LEU A 193 6.11 -9.39 9.01
C LEU A 193 5.37 -10.39 8.11
N GLN A 194 4.04 -10.38 8.09
CA GLN A 194 3.24 -11.39 7.39
C GLN A 194 2.37 -10.84 6.29
N THR A 195 2.26 -9.53 6.06
CA THR A 195 1.34 -9.00 5.05
C THR A 195 2.04 -8.57 3.77
N CYS A 196 1.31 -8.66 2.65
CA CYS A 196 1.68 -8.10 1.36
C CYS A 196 0.45 -7.44 0.69
N SER A 197 0.68 -6.39 -0.07
CA SER A 197 -0.34 -5.63 -0.80
C SER A 197 0.05 -5.33 -2.24
N LEU A 198 -0.94 -4.92 -3.04
CA LEU A 198 -0.69 -4.14 -4.24
C LEU A 198 -1.27 -2.76 -4.02
N GLN A 199 -0.41 -1.75 -4.05
CA GLN A 199 -0.80 -0.35 -3.90
C GLN A 199 -0.81 0.32 -5.28
N VAL A 200 -1.87 1.09 -5.56
CA VAL A 200 -2.02 1.83 -6.82
C VAL A 200 -1.78 3.30 -6.57
N ASN A 201 -0.79 3.86 -7.27
CA ASN A 201 -0.42 5.26 -7.19
C ASN A 201 -1.00 6.03 -8.38
N LEU A 202 -1.82 7.05 -8.13
CA LEU A 202 -2.46 7.89 -9.16
C LEU A 202 -2.27 9.37 -8.89
N ASP A 203 -1.99 10.15 -9.93
CA ASP A 203 -1.95 11.61 -9.85
C ASP A 203 -3.29 12.19 -9.35
N LEU A 204 -3.17 13.21 -8.50
CA LEU A 204 -4.31 13.95 -7.92
C LEU A 204 -5.14 14.70 -8.96
N GLY A 205 -4.49 15.09 -10.04
CA GLY A 205 -5.04 15.87 -11.13
C GLY A 205 -4.95 17.38 -10.96
N LYS A 206 -4.99 18.09 -12.09
CA LYS A 206 -4.66 19.54 -12.15
C LYS A 206 -5.74 20.44 -11.56
N GLY A 207 -7.00 20.17 -11.86
CA GLY A 207 -8.13 20.97 -11.36
C GLY A 207 -8.44 20.65 -9.89
N GLU A 208 -8.66 21.68 -9.06
CA GLU A 208 -9.01 21.51 -7.65
C GLU A 208 -10.29 20.65 -7.50
N ASP A 209 -11.33 20.89 -8.30
CA ASP A 209 -12.57 20.10 -8.26
C ASP A 209 -12.30 18.59 -8.50
N THR A 210 -11.61 18.26 -9.61
CA THR A 210 -11.21 16.88 -9.92
C THR A 210 -10.42 16.25 -8.79
N ARG A 211 -9.49 17.00 -8.20
CA ARG A 211 -8.65 16.52 -7.12
C ARG A 211 -9.46 16.17 -5.88
N LEU A 212 -10.31 17.08 -5.43
CA LEU A 212 -11.15 16.83 -4.25
C LEU A 212 -12.13 15.68 -4.50
N LYS A 213 -12.67 15.57 -5.72
CA LYS A 213 -13.50 14.44 -6.13
C LYS A 213 -12.75 13.11 -6.07
N ARG A 214 -11.51 13.04 -6.58
CA ARG A 214 -10.68 11.83 -6.51
C ARG A 214 -10.29 11.46 -5.08
N ILE A 215 -9.97 12.45 -4.23
CA ILE A 215 -9.70 12.23 -2.79
C ILE A 215 -10.94 11.66 -2.09
N MET A 216 -12.12 12.21 -2.37
CA MET A 216 -13.38 11.73 -1.81
C MET A 216 -13.72 10.31 -2.30
N ALA A 217 -13.69 10.09 -3.61
CA ALA A 217 -14.01 8.82 -4.23
C ALA A 217 -13.05 7.71 -3.77
N SER A 218 -11.75 7.97 -3.71
CA SER A 218 -10.75 6.99 -3.25
C SER A 218 -11.00 6.53 -1.81
N ASN A 219 -11.33 7.45 -0.89
CA ASN A 219 -11.71 7.06 0.48
C ASN A 219 -12.96 6.19 0.50
N LEU A 220 -14.00 6.58 -0.26
CA LEU A 220 -15.24 5.82 -0.35
C LEU A 220 -15.07 4.43 -0.99
N LEU A 221 -14.10 4.28 -1.90
CA LEU A 221 -13.82 3.02 -2.61
C LEU A 221 -13.09 1.99 -1.75
N ALA A 222 -12.39 2.39 -0.69
CA ALA A 222 -11.50 1.53 0.08
C ALA A 222 -12.17 0.21 0.57
N PRO A 223 -13.37 0.21 1.18
CA PRO A 223 -14.03 -1.03 1.57
C PRO A 223 -14.32 -1.98 0.40
N PHE A 224 -14.71 -1.43 -0.75
CA PHE A 224 -15.06 -2.23 -1.92
C PHE A 224 -13.82 -2.82 -2.59
N ALA A 225 -12.72 -2.08 -2.65
CA ALA A 225 -11.44 -2.60 -3.12
C ALA A 225 -10.91 -3.73 -2.20
N ALA A 226 -10.99 -3.57 -0.88
CA ALA A 226 -10.62 -4.62 0.07
C ALA A 226 -11.47 -5.89 -0.12
N ALA A 227 -12.77 -5.74 -0.42
CA ALA A 227 -13.68 -6.86 -0.65
C ALA A 227 -13.45 -7.57 -1.99
N LEU A 228 -13.28 -6.79 -3.08
CA LEU A 228 -13.08 -7.30 -4.44
C LEU A 228 -11.74 -8.03 -4.58
N PHE A 229 -10.68 -7.48 -3.99
CA PHE A 229 -9.31 -7.97 -4.12
C PHE A 229 -8.84 -8.78 -2.91
N ALA A 230 -9.78 -9.29 -2.11
CA ALA A 230 -9.47 -10.11 -0.94
C ALA A 230 -8.70 -11.38 -1.34
N ASN A 231 -7.53 -11.58 -0.72
CA ASN A 231 -6.59 -12.66 -1.07
C ASN A 231 -5.78 -13.16 0.14
N SER A 232 -6.39 -13.20 1.33
CA SER A 232 -5.72 -13.63 2.57
C SER A 232 -6.57 -14.50 3.51
N PRO A 233 -7.14 -15.62 3.04
CA PRO A 233 -7.92 -16.53 3.90
C PRO A 233 -7.08 -17.53 4.69
N ILE A 234 -5.79 -17.67 4.37
CA ILE A 234 -4.85 -18.59 5.03
C ILE A 234 -3.73 -17.78 5.69
N THR A 235 -3.41 -18.14 6.93
CA THR A 235 -2.26 -17.61 7.66
C THR A 235 -1.54 -18.78 8.36
N ALA A 236 -0.23 -18.89 8.18
CA ALA A 236 0.60 -19.89 8.86
C ALA A 236 0.01 -21.32 8.87
N GLY A 237 -0.38 -21.81 7.69
CA GLY A 237 -0.91 -23.15 7.45
C GLY A 237 -2.34 -23.39 7.92
N ARG A 238 -3.12 -22.33 8.20
CA ARG A 238 -4.49 -22.45 8.72
C ARG A 238 -5.46 -21.48 8.07
N VAL A 239 -6.70 -21.93 7.85
CA VAL A 239 -7.82 -21.05 7.50
C VAL A 239 -8.08 -20.11 8.67
N ASN A 240 -8.12 -18.80 8.40
CA ASN A 240 -8.21 -17.77 9.43
C ASN A 240 -9.63 -17.20 9.63
N GLY A 241 -10.60 -17.59 8.78
CA GLY A 241 -12.00 -17.18 8.88
C GLY A 241 -12.36 -15.85 8.20
N TYR A 242 -11.46 -15.29 7.37
CA TYR A 242 -11.68 -14.08 6.61
C TYR A 242 -11.42 -14.32 5.11
N LYS A 243 -11.93 -13.43 4.25
CA LYS A 243 -11.48 -13.38 2.84
C LYS A 243 -10.24 -12.49 2.73
N SER A 244 -10.27 -11.33 3.41
CA SER A 244 -9.10 -10.47 3.59
C SER A 244 -8.75 -10.37 5.08
N TYR A 245 -7.92 -11.30 5.56
CA TYR A 245 -7.35 -11.20 6.91
C TYR A 245 -6.39 -10.04 7.03
N ARG A 246 -5.69 -9.67 5.94
CA ARG A 246 -4.87 -8.45 5.91
C ARG A 246 -5.71 -7.22 6.22
N SER A 247 -6.87 -7.03 5.57
CA SER A 247 -7.76 -5.92 5.89
C SER A 247 -8.21 -5.97 7.35
N HIS A 248 -8.52 -7.16 7.88
CA HIS A 248 -8.84 -7.32 9.30
C HIS A 248 -7.70 -6.86 10.23
N ILE A 249 -6.45 -7.28 9.95
CA ILE A 249 -5.24 -6.86 10.70
C ILE A 249 -5.19 -5.32 10.77
N TRP A 250 -5.35 -4.61 9.66
CA TRP A 250 -5.35 -3.15 9.61
C TRP A 250 -6.43 -2.49 10.47
N GLN A 251 -7.52 -3.18 10.82
CA GLN A 251 -8.56 -2.65 11.71
C GLN A 251 -8.29 -2.92 13.20
N GLN A 252 -7.33 -3.80 13.50
CA GLN A 252 -6.90 -4.12 14.87
C GLN A 252 -5.67 -3.31 15.33
N LEU A 253 -5.09 -2.50 14.44
CA LEU A 253 -3.96 -1.63 14.76
C LEU A 253 -4.41 -0.39 15.56
N ASP A 254 -3.46 0.51 15.82
CA ASP A 254 -3.71 1.84 16.35
C ASP A 254 -4.64 2.64 15.41
N ASN A 255 -5.87 2.87 15.87
CA ASN A 255 -6.90 3.58 15.12
C ASN A 255 -6.63 5.09 14.99
N SER A 256 -5.67 5.65 15.73
CA SER A 256 -5.28 7.05 15.59
C SER A 256 -4.40 7.31 14.36
N ARG A 257 -3.86 6.25 13.74
CA ARG A 257 -3.00 6.31 12.55
C ARG A 257 -3.47 5.44 11.39
N THR A 258 -4.58 4.72 11.53
CA THR A 258 -5.10 3.80 10.50
C THR A 258 -6.56 4.10 10.18
N GLY A 259 -7.03 3.53 9.07
CA GLY A 259 -8.43 3.60 8.66
C GLY A 259 -8.69 4.69 7.63
N LEU A 260 -9.91 5.21 7.65
CA LEU A 260 -10.42 6.11 6.62
C LEU A 260 -10.27 7.55 7.10
N LEU A 261 -10.05 8.48 6.17
CA LEU A 261 -10.16 9.89 6.50
C LEU A 261 -11.61 10.17 6.96
N PRO A 262 -11.84 10.88 8.07
CA PRO A 262 -13.20 11.20 8.54
C PRO A 262 -13.85 12.24 7.61
N ILE A 263 -14.41 11.75 6.50
CA ILE A 263 -15.06 12.55 5.45
C ILE A 263 -16.54 12.83 5.72
N ASP A 264 -17.11 12.21 6.77
CA ASP A 264 -18.51 12.36 7.19
C ASP A 264 -18.86 13.76 7.69
N ARG A 265 -17.84 14.53 8.09
CA ARG A 265 -17.97 15.92 8.55
C ARG A 265 -17.76 16.95 7.46
N LEU A 266 -17.42 16.52 6.25
CA LEU A 266 -17.21 17.44 5.14
C LEU A 266 -18.54 18.03 4.69
N SER A 267 -18.50 19.31 4.32
CA SER A 267 -19.70 19.99 3.83
C SER A 267 -20.16 19.38 2.50
N LYS A 268 -21.43 19.59 2.13
CA LYS A 268 -21.98 19.11 0.84
C LYS A 268 -21.19 19.60 -0.37
N ARG A 269 -20.43 20.70 -0.22
CA ARG A 269 -19.54 21.24 -1.23
C ARG A 269 -18.11 20.86 -0.87
N LEU A 270 -17.45 20.10 -1.73
CA LEU A 270 -16.04 19.75 -1.52
C LEU A 270 -15.19 21.02 -1.36
N ASN A 271 -14.45 21.09 -0.25
CA ASN A 271 -13.62 22.24 0.12
C ASN A 271 -12.23 21.76 0.52
N LYS A 272 -11.19 22.22 -0.19
CA LYS A 272 -9.80 21.84 0.07
C LYS A 272 -9.39 22.07 1.53
N LYS A 273 -9.82 23.18 2.12
CA LYS A 273 -9.51 23.51 3.52
C LYS A 273 -9.99 22.43 4.48
N GLU A 274 -11.21 21.91 4.29
CA GLU A 274 -11.80 20.89 5.17
C GLU A 274 -11.04 19.56 5.09
N PHE A 275 -10.60 19.17 3.89
CA PHE A 275 -9.77 17.98 3.70
C PHE A 275 -8.38 18.12 4.36
N VAL A 276 -7.72 19.26 4.16
CA VAL A 276 -6.41 19.55 4.77
C VAL A 276 -6.52 19.55 6.29
N ASP A 277 -7.51 20.24 6.84
CA ASP A 277 -7.73 20.34 8.28
C ASP A 277 -8.07 18.95 8.88
N SER A 278 -8.86 18.14 8.17
CA SER A 278 -9.18 16.77 8.60
C SER A 278 -7.95 15.87 8.64
N TYR A 279 -7.07 15.96 7.64
CA TYR A 279 -5.83 15.18 7.61
C TYR A 279 -4.82 15.67 8.65
N LEU A 280 -4.73 16.98 8.86
CA LEU A 280 -3.92 17.57 9.92
C LEU A 280 -4.39 17.10 11.30
N ASP A 281 -5.70 17.06 11.56
CA ASP A 281 -6.23 16.55 12.83
C ASP A 281 -5.95 15.06 13.03
N PHE A 282 -5.99 14.27 11.96
CA PHE A 282 -5.56 12.87 11.98
C PHE A 282 -4.07 12.75 12.34
N ALA A 283 -3.19 13.52 11.68
CA ALA A 283 -1.77 13.53 11.96
C ALA A 283 -1.44 14.01 13.39
N LEU A 284 -2.11 15.06 13.87
CA LEU A 284 -1.90 15.62 15.21
C LEU A 284 -2.29 14.67 16.34
N LYS A 285 -3.31 13.84 16.14
CA LYS A 285 -3.81 12.88 17.15
C LYS A 285 -2.95 11.63 17.27
N ALA A 286 -2.19 11.28 16.24
CA ALA A 286 -1.37 10.08 16.25
C ALA A 286 -0.19 10.21 17.25
N PRO A 287 0.06 9.18 18.08
CA PRO A 287 1.24 9.09 18.94
C PRO A 287 2.55 9.08 18.13
N ILE A 288 3.61 9.65 18.71
CA ILE A 288 4.96 9.58 18.14
C ILE A 288 5.50 8.15 18.29
N ILE A 289 5.96 7.55 17.19
CA ILE A 289 6.62 6.23 17.18
C ILE A 289 8.14 6.36 17.17
N TYR A 290 8.66 7.30 16.40
CA TYR A 290 10.09 7.33 16.09
C TYR A 290 10.61 8.76 16.04
N ILE A 291 11.71 9.00 16.74
CA ILE A 291 12.53 10.20 16.68
C ILE A 291 13.97 9.70 16.54
N GLU A 292 14.68 10.17 15.51
CA GLU A 292 16.01 9.65 15.16
C GLU A 292 17.00 9.68 16.33
N ASN A 293 16.98 10.73 17.15
CA ASN A 293 17.83 10.89 18.32
C ASN A 293 17.61 9.85 19.43
N PHE A 294 16.45 9.17 19.45
CA PHE A 294 16.07 8.25 20.53
C PHE A 294 16.00 6.78 20.09
N GLY A 295 16.40 6.47 18.85
CA GLY A 295 16.48 5.09 18.37
C GLY A 295 15.13 4.37 18.44
N ASP A 296 15.09 3.24 19.14
CA ASP A 296 13.92 2.38 19.33
C ASP A 296 13.21 2.59 20.68
N GLU A 297 13.42 3.73 21.33
CA GLU A 297 12.67 4.11 22.51
C GLU A 297 11.16 4.22 22.23
N VAL A 298 10.35 3.60 23.10
CA VAL A 298 8.89 3.66 23.03
C VAL A 298 8.38 4.84 23.84
N PHE A 299 7.63 5.74 23.18
CA PHE A 299 6.98 6.86 23.84
C PHE A 299 5.59 6.47 24.38
N PRO A 300 5.15 7.03 25.52
CA PRO A 300 3.78 6.89 25.99
C PRO A 300 2.75 7.35 24.96
N SER A 301 1.59 6.69 24.89
CA SER A 301 0.57 6.94 23.85
C SER A 301 -0.03 8.35 23.88
N ASN A 302 0.08 9.08 25.00
CA ASN A 302 -0.34 10.48 25.10
C ASN A 302 0.67 11.47 24.49
N ILE A 303 1.87 11.02 24.14
CA ILE A 303 2.87 11.83 23.43
C ILE A 303 2.55 11.80 21.93
N THR A 304 1.61 12.66 21.54
CA THR A 304 1.19 12.86 20.15
C THR A 304 1.97 13.96 19.45
N LEU A 305 1.83 14.10 18.13
CA LEU A 305 2.39 15.26 17.42
C LEU A 305 1.83 16.57 17.99
N ALA A 306 0.53 16.64 18.33
CA ALA A 306 -0.04 17.82 18.98
C ALA A 306 0.66 18.16 20.31
N HIS A 307 0.96 17.14 21.12
CA HIS A 307 1.72 17.32 22.36
C HIS A 307 3.12 17.85 22.08
N TRP A 308 3.84 17.23 21.13
CA TRP A 308 5.24 17.57 20.83
C TRP A 308 5.43 18.98 20.26
N LEU A 309 4.45 19.51 19.51
CA LEU A 309 4.47 20.89 19.02
C LEU A 309 4.47 21.93 20.15
N VAL A 310 3.95 21.59 21.33
CA VAL A 310 3.85 22.49 22.49
C VAL A 310 4.90 22.17 23.55
N HIS A 311 5.24 20.89 23.71
CA HIS A 311 6.13 20.39 24.76
C HIS A 311 7.33 19.67 24.14
N PRO A 312 8.54 20.24 24.20
CA PRO A 312 9.76 19.57 23.75
C PRO A 312 9.94 18.22 24.45
N ILE A 313 10.16 17.15 23.68
CA ILE A 313 10.44 15.81 24.21
C ILE A 313 11.92 15.75 24.55
N LYS A 314 12.26 15.64 25.83
CA LYS A 314 13.64 15.61 26.33
C LYS A 314 14.50 16.76 25.78
N GLY A 315 13.92 17.96 25.67
CA GLY A 315 14.60 19.16 25.17
C GLY A 315 14.64 19.30 23.63
N ILE A 316 14.06 18.36 22.88
CA ILE A 316 13.99 18.42 21.41
C ILE A 316 12.60 18.91 20.97
N SER A 317 12.58 20.02 20.23
CA SER A 317 11.39 20.48 19.50
C SER A 317 11.30 19.83 18.11
N PRO A 318 10.09 19.59 17.57
CA PRO A 318 9.93 18.98 16.25
C PRO A 318 10.45 19.91 15.14
N THR A 319 10.90 19.30 14.05
CA THR A 319 11.36 19.95 12.81
C THR A 319 10.50 19.46 11.64
N LEU A 320 10.68 20.02 10.44
CA LEU A 320 9.99 19.52 9.24
C LEU A 320 10.35 18.06 8.93
N THR A 321 11.62 17.66 9.10
CA THR A 321 12.04 16.25 8.94
C THR A 321 11.34 15.33 9.95
N HIS A 322 11.10 15.79 11.18
CA HIS A 322 10.32 15.04 12.15
C HIS A 322 8.85 14.91 11.73
N LEU A 323 8.25 15.95 11.17
CA LEU A 323 6.89 15.90 10.62
C LEU A 323 6.82 14.90 9.45
N GLU A 324 7.77 14.94 8.51
CA GLU A 324 7.86 13.99 7.38
C GLU A 324 7.92 12.54 7.85
N ASN A 325 8.79 12.27 8.82
CA ASN A 325 8.91 10.96 9.43
C ASN A 325 7.60 10.52 10.11
N HIS A 326 6.95 11.42 10.85
CA HIS A 326 5.66 11.16 11.50
C HIS A 326 4.56 10.83 10.48
N LEU A 327 4.42 11.65 9.43
CA LEU A 327 3.41 11.44 8.38
C LEU A 327 3.60 10.11 7.65
N SER A 328 4.86 9.69 7.43
CA SER A 328 5.16 8.40 6.80
C SER A 328 4.86 7.18 7.70
N LEU A 329 4.58 7.40 8.99
CA LEU A 329 4.13 6.38 9.96
C LEU A 329 2.62 6.45 10.23
N LEU A 330 1.89 7.19 9.40
CA LEU A 330 0.44 7.10 9.28
C LEU A 330 0.08 6.15 8.15
N PHE A 331 -0.90 5.29 8.36
CA PHE A 331 -1.30 4.24 7.44
C PHE A 331 -2.82 4.25 7.17
N PRO A 332 -3.37 5.36 6.65
CA PRO A 332 -4.74 5.38 6.18
C PRO A 332 -4.94 4.42 4.99
N GLU A 333 -6.19 4.06 4.70
CA GLU A 333 -6.56 3.26 3.51
C GLU A 333 -6.17 3.97 2.19
N VAL A 334 -6.16 5.31 2.20
CA VAL A 334 -5.65 6.15 1.14
C VAL A 334 -4.66 7.14 1.73
N ARG A 335 -3.40 7.07 1.30
CA ARG A 335 -2.37 8.02 1.71
C ARG A 335 -2.17 9.07 0.63
N PHE A 336 -1.93 10.32 1.06
CA PHE A 336 -1.67 11.43 0.17
C PHE A 336 -0.19 11.80 0.22
N LYS A 337 0.45 11.94 -0.94
CA LYS A 337 1.88 12.26 -1.11
C LYS A 337 2.11 13.26 -2.25
N GLY A 338 1.10 14.07 -2.56
CA GLY A 338 0.97 14.81 -3.82
C GLY A 338 0.45 13.96 -4.99
N TYR A 339 0.20 12.69 -4.71
CA TYR A 339 -0.55 11.73 -5.49
C TYR A 339 -1.38 10.87 -4.50
N LEU A 340 -2.35 10.11 -5.01
CA LEU A 340 -3.11 9.13 -4.25
C LEU A 340 -2.36 7.81 -4.22
N GLU A 341 -2.04 7.31 -3.03
CA GLU A 341 -1.55 5.95 -2.79
C GLU A 341 -2.72 5.12 -2.22
N LEU A 342 -3.25 4.21 -3.03
CA LEU A 342 -4.46 3.42 -2.77
C LEU A 342 -4.04 2.04 -2.23
N ARG A 343 -4.34 1.72 -0.97
CA ARG A 343 -3.64 0.67 -0.20
C ARG A 343 -4.51 -0.52 0.22
N SER A 344 -5.78 -0.53 -0.18
CA SER A 344 -6.77 -1.47 0.36
C SER A 344 -6.70 -2.88 -0.26
N ALA A 345 -6.04 -3.06 -1.40
CA ALA A 345 -5.95 -4.36 -2.06
C ALA A 345 -4.90 -5.27 -1.40
N ASP A 346 -5.26 -6.54 -1.19
CA ASP A 346 -4.27 -7.58 -0.92
C ASP A 346 -3.44 -7.82 -2.19
N ALA A 347 -2.21 -8.36 -2.07
CA ALA A 347 -1.39 -8.68 -3.23
C ALA A 347 -2.12 -9.71 -4.12
N PRO A 348 -2.47 -9.39 -5.38
CA PRO A 348 -3.22 -10.30 -6.25
C PRO A 348 -2.32 -11.41 -6.82
N PRO A 349 -2.90 -12.57 -7.18
CA PRO A 349 -2.18 -13.58 -7.96
C PRO A 349 -1.69 -13.03 -9.31
N PRO A 350 -0.62 -13.58 -9.90
CA PRO A 350 0.05 -13.04 -11.10
C PRO A 350 -0.89 -12.63 -12.25
N ASP A 351 -1.82 -13.50 -12.63
CA ASP A 351 -2.76 -13.27 -13.74
C ASP A 351 -3.69 -12.05 -13.54
N TRP A 352 -3.83 -11.57 -12.30
CA TRP A 352 -4.80 -10.55 -11.93
C TRP A 352 -4.16 -9.29 -11.30
N GLN A 353 -2.83 -9.17 -11.33
CA GLN A 353 -2.11 -8.05 -10.72
C GLN A 353 -2.49 -6.68 -11.31
N MET A 354 -2.90 -6.61 -12.59
CA MET A 354 -3.33 -5.35 -13.19
C MET A 354 -4.74 -4.92 -12.77
N ILE A 355 -5.60 -5.82 -12.27
CA ILE A 355 -7.01 -5.52 -12.03
C ILE A 355 -7.23 -4.34 -11.06
N PRO A 356 -6.51 -4.21 -9.93
CA PRO A 356 -6.68 -3.04 -9.08
C PRO A 356 -6.33 -1.72 -9.80
N ALA A 357 -5.26 -1.68 -10.61
CA ALA A 357 -4.92 -0.52 -11.43
C ALA A 357 -6.01 -0.18 -12.44
N LEU A 358 -6.53 -1.19 -13.13
CA LEU A 358 -7.63 -1.05 -14.10
C LEU A 358 -8.90 -0.50 -13.43
N PHE A 359 -9.24 -1.05 -12.27
CA PHE A 359 -10.39 -0.63 -11.47
C PHE A 359 -10.29 0.85 -11.08
N TYR A 360 -9.20 1.26 -10.45
CA TYR A 360 -9.03 2.63 -10.00
C TYR A 360 -8.86 3.62 -11.15
N ALA A 361 -8.11 3.29 -12.20
CA ALA A 361 -7.97 4.15 -13.37
C ALA A 361 -9.32 4.37 -14.07
N GLY A 362 -10.11 3.31 -14.27
CA GLY A 362 -11.44 3.42 -14.86
C GLY A 362 -12.38 4.35 -14.07
N LEU A 363 -12.37 4.24 -12.75
CA LEU A 363 -13.24 5.04 -11.88
C LEU A 363 -12.76 6.48 -11.67
N LEU A 364 -11.45 6.70 -11.56
CA LEU A 364 -10.89 7.98 -11.10
C LEU A 364 -10.32 8.85 -12.23
N TYR A 365 -9.88 8.27 -13.35
CA TYR A 365 -9.32 9.02 -14.47
C TYR A 365 -10.31 9.37 -15.58
N SER A 366 -11.48 8.74 -15.61
CA SER A 366 -12.56 9.16 -16.50
C SER A 366 -13.51 10.13 -15.77
N PRO A 367 -13.55 11.43 -16.13
CA PRO A 367 -14.39 12.42 -15.45
C PRO A 367 -15.88 12.02 -15.31
N PRO A 368 -16.58 11.56 -16.36
CA PRO A 368 -17.98 11.16 -16.21
C PRO A 368 -18.17 9.93 -15.32
N GLN A 369 -17.18 9.04 -15.20
CA GLN A 369 -17.25 7.90 -14.28
C GLN A 369 -16.87 8.28 -12.86
N LEU A 370 -15.98 9.25 -12.65
CA LEU A 370 -15.67 9.79 -11.33
C LEU A 370 -16.93 10.39 -10.69
N ASP A 371 -17.68 11.19 -11.44
CA ASP A 371 -18.95 11.76 -10.96
C ASP A 371 -19.98 10.65 -10.63
N LYS A 372 -20.18 9.68 -11.53
CA LYS A 372 -21.08 8.53 -11.28
C LYS A 372 -20.64 7.67 -10.09
N THR A 373 -19.33 7.55 -9.86
CA THR A 373 -18.78 6.82 -8.71
C THR A 373 -19.12 7.54 -7.42
N LEU A 374 -18.99 8.87 -7.39
CA LEU A 374 -19.39 9.67 -6.24
C LEU A 374 -20.90 9.59 -6.00
N ASP A 375 -21.72 9.74 -7.05
CA ASP A 375 -23.18 9.61 -6.95
C ASP A 375 -23.61 8.26 -6.36
N LEU A 376 -22.92 7.18 -6.74
CA LEU A 376 -23.15 5.84 -6.22
C LEU A 376 -22.74 5.71 -4.74
N LEU A 377 -21.63 6.30 -4.33
CA LEU A 377 -21.01 6.02 -3.03
C LEU A 377 -21.30 7.04 -1.92
N LEU A 378 -21.58 8.30 -2.27
CA LEU A 378 -21.91 9.35 -1.30
C LEU A 378 -23.08 8.99 -0.36
N PRO A 379 -24.16 8.30 -0.82
CA PRO A 379 -25.22 7.85 0.08
C PRO A 379 -24.75 6.91 1.21
N TYR A 380 -23.59 6.27 1.05
CA TYR A 380 -23.03 5.32 2.01
C TYR A 380 -21.91 5.91 2.89
N ALA A 381 -21.58 7.21 2.73
CA ALA A 381 -20.46 7.84 3.44
C ALA A 381 -20.55 7.70 4.97
N SER A 382 -21.75 7.86 5.55
CA SER A 382 -21.97 7.69 7.00
C SER A 382 -21.86 6.24 7.49
N GLN A 383 -21.93 5.27 6.58
CA GLN A 383 -21.83 3.84 6.86
C GLN A 383 -20.45 3.27 6.53
N LEU A 384 -19.49 4.10 6.12
CA LEU A 384 -18.22 3.63 5.56
C LEU A 384 -17.41 2.76 6.53
N SER A 385 -17.46 3.07 7.84
CA SER A 385 -16.83 2.23 8.88
C SER A 385 -17.46 0.83 8.98
N LYS A 386 -18.80 0.74 8.91
CA LYS A 386 -19.53 -0.54 8.87
C LYS A 386 -19.18 -1.33 7.61
N LEU A 387 -19.14 -0.67 6.46
CA LEU A 387 -18.76 -1.28 5.18
C LEU A 387 -17.32 -1.81 5.23
N ARG A 388 -16.38 -1.02 5.78
CA ARG A 388 -14.99 -1.44 5.99
C ARG A 388 -14.88 -2.70 6.84
N LYS A 389 -15.66 -2.81 7.91
CA LYS A 389 -15.68 -4.03 8.75
C LYS A 389 -16.19 -5.24 7.97
N SER A 390 -17.30 -5.07 7.26
CA SER A 390 -17.92 -6.13 6.45
C SER A 390 -17.02 -6.60 5.30
N ALA A 391 -16.22 -5.70 4.72
CA ALA A 391 -15.32 -5.99 3.60
C ALA A 391 -14.24 -7.04 3.90
N THR A 392 -13.92 -7.26 5.17
CA THR A 392 -12.99 -8.33 5.60
C THR A 392 -13.49 -9.73 5.22
N GLN A 393 -14.80 -9.87 5.01
CA GLN A 393 -15.47 -11.08 4.54
C GLN A 393 -15.68 -11.07 3.02
N GLY A 394 -14.99 -10.20 2.26
CA GLY A 394 -15.18 -10.11 0.81
C GLY A 394 -16.56 -9.55 0.47
N MET A 395 -17.22 -10.14 -0.52
CA MET A 395 -18.54 -9.72 -1.00
C MET A 395 -19.71 -10.44 -0.32
N GLU A 396 -19.52 -11.08 0.83
CA GLU A 396 -20.58 -11.82 1.55
C GLU A 396 -21.75 -10.92 2.01
N SER A 397 -21.50 -9.64 2.25
CA SER A 397 -22.58 -8.66 2.49
C SER A 397 -23.31 -8.34 1.18
N GLU A 398 -24.65 -8.36 1.20
CA GLU A 398 -25.48 -8.02 0.03
C GLU A 398 -25.23 -6.58 -0.45
N GLU A 399 -25.08 -5.66 0.50
CA GLU A 399 -24.77 -4.26 0.23
C GLU A 399 -23.41 -4.12 -0.48
N ILE A 400 -22.36 -4.80 0.01
CA ILE A 400 -21.04 -4.78 -0.62
C ILE A 400 -21.10 -5.41 -2.02
N PHE A 401 -21.76 -6.54 -2.17
CA PHE A 401 -21.87 -7.24 -3.45
C PHE A 401 -22.56 -6.37 -4.53
N ILE A 402 -23.73 -5.80 -4.21
CA ILE A 402 -24.48 -4.97 -5.17
C ILE A 402 -23.67 -3.75 -5.60
N ILE A 403 -23.05 -3.05 -4.64
CA ILE A 403 -22.26 -1.86 -4.93
C ILE A 403 -21.00 -2.23 -5.72
N SER A 404 -20.27 -3.28 -5.32
CA SER A 404 -19.06 -3.74 -6.02
C SER A 404 -19.34 -4.13 -7.47
N LYS A 405 -20.48 -4.78 -7.74
CA LYS A 405 -20.93 -5.10 -9.10
C LYS A 405 -21.15 -3.84 -9.95
N SER A 406 -21.77 -2.82 -9.37
CA SER A 406 -21.97 -1.52 -10.04
C SER A 406 -20.64 -0.80 -10.26
N LEU A 407 -19.73 -0.83 -9.30
CA LEU A 407 -18.40 -0.24 -9.41
C LEU A 407 -17.56 -0.88 -10.51
N ILE A 408 -17.54 -2.21 -10.64
CA ILE A 408 -16.80 -2.86 -11.73
C ILE A 408 -17.37 -2.47 -13.10
N ARG A 409 -18.70 -2.38 -13.24
CA ARG A 409 -19.32 -1.89 -14.48
C ARG A 409 -18.92 -0.45 -14.80
N LEU A 410 -18.95 0.44 -13.81
CA LEU A 410 -18.47 1.81 -13.97
C LEU A 410 -16.98 1.84 -14.36
N ALA A 411 -16.15 0.98 -13.77
CA ALA A 411 -14.74 0.89 -14.10
C ALA A 411 -14.51 0.41 -15.54
N ILE A 412 -15.28 -0.56 -16.03
CA ILE A 412 -15.24 -1.04 -17.42
C ILE A 412 -15.62 0.09 -18.40
N ASP A 413 -16.70 0.81 -18.13
CA ASP A 413 -17.14 1.95 -18.95
C ASP A 413 -16.08 3.07 -18.93
N GLY A 414 -15.53 3.34 -17.74
CA GLY A 414 -14.52 4.37 -17.53
C GLY A 414 -13.23 4.06 -18.26
N LEU A 415 -12.73 2.82 -18.18
CA LEU A 415 -11.58 2.38 -18.96
C LEU A 415 -11.84 2.54 -20.45
N SER A 416 -13.02 2.15 -20.93
CA SER A 416 -13.38 2.26 -22.35
C SER A 416 -13.31 3.71 -22.87
N ASN A 417 -13.60 4.69 -22.00
CA ASN A 417 -13.52 6.12 -22.29
C ASN A 417 -12.10 6.69 -22.23
N LEU A 418 -11.12 5.97 -21.66
CA LEU A 418 -9.73 6.43 -21.62
C LEU A 418 -9.06 6.32 -23.01
N PRO A 419 -8.15 7.25 -23.35
CA PRO A 419 -7.51 7.26 -24.66
C PRO A 419 -6.64 6.01 -24.88
N SER A 420 -6.50 5.60 -26.15
CA SER A 420 -5.65 4.47 -26.55
C SER A 420 -4.16 4.67 -26.24
N SER A 421 -3.72 5.92 -26.02
CA SER A 421 -2.38 6.22 -25.51
C SER A 421 -2.16 5.71 -24.09
N PHE A 422 -3.22 5.67 -23.27
CA PHE A 422 -3.16 5.25 -21.88
C PHE A 422 -3.49 3.77 -21.68
N LYS A 423 -4.45 3.24 -22.47
CA LYS A 423 -4.98 1.87 -22.34
C LYS A 423 -5.01 1.09 -23.65
N SER A 424 -4.99 -0.23 -23.54
CA SER A 424 -5.25 -1.16 -24.65
C SER A 424 -6.66 -1.77 -24.58
N GLU A 425 -7.15 -2.35 -25.67
CA GLU A 425 -8.39 -3.14 -25.65
C GLU A 425 -8.28 -4.37 -24.72
N ASN A 426 -7.07 -4.92 -24.54
CA ASN A 426 -6.85 -6.06 -23.67
C ASN A 426 -7.19 -5.74 -22.22
N ASN A 427 -6.90 -4.50 -21.79
CA ASN A 427 -7.20 -4.07 -20.42
C ASN A 427 -8.70 -4.12 -20.10
N THR A 428 -9.56 -3.68 -21.02
CA THR A 428 -11.00 -3.79 -20.82
C THR A 428 -11.46 -5.25 -20.76
N LYS A 429 -10.89 -6.12 -21.63
CA LYS A 429 -11.19 -7.57 -21.63
C LYS A 429 -10.77 -8.24 -20.32
N GLU A 430 -9.60 -7.90 -19.78
CA GLU A 430 -9.12 -8.41 -18.49
C GLU A 430 -10.08 -8.05 -17.34
N LEU A 431 -10.55 -6.79 -17.29
CA LEU A 431 -11.48 -6.38 -16.24
C LEU A 431 -12.86 -7.05 -16.39
N ILE A 432 -13.33 -7.28 -17.62
CA ILE A 432 -14.55 -8.06 -17.89
C ILE A 432 -14.36 -9.50 -17.44
N ALA A 433 -13.23 -10.14 -17.76
CA ALA A 433 -12.93 -11.51 -17.32
C ALA A 433 -12.93 -11.61 -15.79
N PHE A 434 -12.33 -10.64 -15.09
CA PHE A 434 -12.38 -10.56 -13.63
C PHE A 434 -13.82 -10.42 -13.11
N PHE A 435 -14.62 -9.57 -13.76
CA PHE A 435 -16.02 -9.37 -13.40
C PHE A 435 -16.83 -10.67 -13.49
N GLU A 436 -16.64 -11.43 -14.56
CA GLU A 436 -17.34 -12.70 -14.81
C GLU A 436 -16.83 -13.86 -13.95
N GLU A 437 -15.53 -13.94 -13.72
CA GLU A 437 -14.92 -15.01 -12.93
C GLU A 437 -15.21 -14.85 -11.44
N PHE A 438 -15.11 -13.63 -10.91
CA PHE A 438 -15.16 -13.35 -9.48
C PHE A 438 -16.41 -12.58 -9.09
N THR A 439 -16.52 -11.33 -9.54
CA THR A 439 -17.52 -10.38 -9.03
C THR A 439 -18.94 -10.90 -9.19
N LEU A 440 -19.37 -11.29 -10.40
CA LEU A 440 -20.73 -11.79 -10.67
C LEU A 440 -21.09 -13.06 -9.88
N LYS A 441 -20.09 -13.83 -9.47
CA LYS A 441 -20.25 -15.07 -8.70
C LYS A 441 -20.11 -14.84 -7.19
N ARG A 442 -20.00 -13.58 -6.74
CA ARG A 442 -19.77 -13.20 -5.34
C ARG A 442 -18.48 -13.83 -4.77
N LYS A 443 -17.45 -13.99 -5.62
CA LYS A 443 -16.17 -14.58 -5.26
C LYS A 443 -15.04 -13.55 -5.33
N SER A 444 -13.94 -13.88 -4.68
CA SER A 444 -12.67 -13.16 -4.65
C SER A 444 -11.52 -14.14 -4.86
N PHE A 445 -10.27 -13.66 -4.88
CA PHE A 445 -9.10 -14.54 -4.96
C PHE A 445 -9.01 -15.50 -3.76
N ALA A 446 -9.47 -15.04 -2.59
CA ALA A 446 -9.55 -15.86 -1.39
C ALA A 446 -10.41 -17.13 -1.59
N ASP A 447 -11.48 -17.09 -2.38
CA ASP A 447 -12.29 -18.27 -2.68
C ASP A 447 -11.51 -19.32 -3.47
N LYS A 448 -10.70 -18.88 -4.42
CA LYS A 448 -9.82 -19.77 -5.20
C LYS A 448 -8.75 -20.38 -4.29
N GLN A 449 -8.15 -19.58 -3.41
CA GLN A 449 -7.15 -20.06 -2.47
C GLN A 449 -7.71 -21.06 -1.46
N LEU A 450 -8.91 -20.83 -0.92
CA LEU A 450 -9.58 -21.78 -0.03
C LEU A 450 -9.82 -23.14 -0.71
N ASN A 451 -10.26 -23.11 -1.98
CA ASN A 451 -10.44 -24.35 -2.76
C ASN A 451 -9.12 -25.08 -2.96
N ILE A 452 -8.05 -24.39 -3.37
CA ILE A 452 -6.72 -25.00 -3.54
C ILE A 452 -6.22 -25.55 -2.21
N PHE A 453 -6.29 -24.79 -1.12
CA PHE A 453 -5.83 -25.21 0.20
C PHE A 453 -6.57 -26.44 0.74
N SER A 454 -7.83 -26.65 0.32
CA SER A 454 -8.61 -27.83 0.68
C SER A 454 -8.11 -29.13 0.04
N THR A 455 -7.43 -29.03 -1.11
CA THR A 455 -6.89 -30.18 -1.86
C THR A 455 -5.38 -30.30 -1.73
N ASP A 456 -4.67 -29.17 -1.69
CA ASP A 456 -3.23 -29.05 -1.52
C ASP A 456 -2.92 -27.98 -0.46
N LYS A 457 -2.52 -28.46 0.72
CA LYS A 457 -2.23 -27.61 1.89
C LYS A 457 -0.97 -26.76 1.72
N LEU A 458 -0.16 -27.00 0.68
CA LEU A 458 1.10 -26.28 0.51
C LEU A 458 0.93 -24.95 -0.22
N LEU A 459 -0.17 -24.72 -0.96
CA LEU A 459 -0.40 -23.49 -1.75
C LEU A 459 0.81 -23.08 -2.60
N ILE A 460 1.53 -24.06 -3.13
CA ILE A 460 2.65 -23.82 -4.04
C ILE A 460 2.05 -23.61 -5.43
N PHE A 461 2.34 -22.46 -6.03
CA PHE A 461 1.97 -22.15 -7.40
C PHE A 461 3.21 -22.37 -8.28
N ASN A 462 3.10 -23.29 -9.25
CA ASN A 462 4.14 -23.55 -10.25
C ASN A 462 4.23 -22.43 -11.29
#